data_AF-A0A920U2A5-F1
#
_entry.id   AF-A0A920U2A5-F1
#
_cell.length_a   1.000
_cell.length_b   1.000
_cell.length_c   1.000
_cell.angle_alpha   90.00
_cell.angle_beta   90.00
_cell.angle_gamma   90.00
#
_symmetry.space_group_name_H-M   'P 1'
#
loop_
_entity.id
_entity.type
_entity.pdbx_description
1 polymer ?
#
loop_
_entity_poly.entity_id
_entity_poly.type
_entity_poly.pdbx_seq_one_letter_code
_entity_poly.pdbx_strand_id
1 'polypeptide(L)'
;MLLSRQTRLIAAFNHLHIFLDPDPDPENSFLERQRLFEMPRSNWDDYDRDVMSVGGGIWPRTSKSIEISSEVRSTLGINSERLGPNELINAILKAPVDLLWNGGIGTYIKASTESHEEVRDRANDTVPGRRTGTAL
;
A
#
# COMPACT_ATOMS: atom_id res chain seq x y z
N MET A 1 -5.48 3.43 12.17
CA MET A 1 -4.00 3.54 12.05
C MET A 1 -3.31 4.29 13.21
N LEU A 2 -4.03 4.83 14.21
CA LEU A 2 -3.43 5.53 15.35
C LEU A 2 -3.40 4.71 16.66
N LEU A 3 -3.62 3.39 16.57
CA LEU A 3 -3.72 2.50 17.73
C LEU A 3 -2.35 2.06 18.27
N SER A 4 -1.27 2.29 17.52
CA SER A 4 0.09 1.97 17.94
C SER A 4 1.08 2.99 17.38
N ARG A 5 1.99 3.44 18.26
CA ARG A 5 3.14 4.29 17.90
C ARG A 5 4.30 3.50 17.29
N GLN A 6 4.24 2.16 17.34
CA GLN A 6 5.28 1.29 16.82
C GLN A 6 5.01 0.80 15.40
N THR A 7 3.84 1.14 14.84
CA THR A 7 3.48 0.74 13.47
C THR A 7 4.32 1.51 12.45
N ARG A 8 5.07 0.76 11.65
CA ARG A 8 5.72 1.24 10.43
C ARG A 8 4.79 1.03 9.24
N LEU A 9 4.14 2.10 8.78
CA LEU A 9 3.29 2.04 7.59
C LEU A 9 4.18 2.11 6.35
N ILE A 10 4.48 0.96 5.75
CA ILE A 10 5.41 0.93 4.60
C ILE A 10 4.74 1.15 3.25
N ALA A 11 3.44 0.89 3.16
CA ALA A 11 2.68 1.03 1.93
C ALA A 11 1.17 1.17 2.20
N ALA A 12 0.50 2.01 1.43
CA ALA A 12 -0.96 2.11 1.41
C ALA A 12 -1.44 2.46 0.00
N PHE A 13 -2.71 2.18 -0.31
CA PHE A 13 -3.33 2.63 -1.54
C PHE A 13 -4.82 2.91 -1.33
N ASN A 14 -5.38 3.78 -2.17
CA ASN A 14 -6.82 3.99 -2.25
C ASN A 14 -7.25 4.17 -3.72
N HIS A 15 -8.40 4.79 -3.95
CA HIS A 15 -8.89 5.04 -5.32
C HIS A 15 -8.12 6.16 -6.04
N LEU A 16 -7.36 6.99 -5.32
CA LEU A 16 -6.62 8.13 -5.87
C LEU A 16 -5.10 7.92 -5.88
N HIS A 17 -4.53 7.33 -4.83
CA HIS A 17 -3.10 7.36 -4.57
C HIS A 17 -2.54 6.00 -4.17
N ILE A 18 -1.25 5.83 -4.45
CA ILE A 18 -0.38 4.80 -3.89
C ILE A 18 0.68 5.52 -3.06
N PHE A 19 0.80 5.14 -1.80
CA PHE A 19 1.76 5.62 -0.80
C PHE A 19 2.81 4.54 -0.58
N LEU A 20 4.09 4.90 -0.57
CA LEU A 20 5.21 4.02 -0.22
C LEU A 20 6.16 4.77 0.71
N ASP A 21 6.56 4.11 1.79
CA ASP A 21 7.53 4.63 2.74
C ASP A 21 8.43 3.46 3.20
N PRO A 22 9.64 3.29 2.65
CA PRO A 22 10.38 2.03 2.78
C PRO A 22 10.91 1.74 4.19
N ASP A 23 11.18 2.76 5.01
CA ASP A 23 11.71 2.60 6.37
C ASP A 23 11.27 3.73 7.33
N PRO A 24 9.95 3.93 7.52
CA PRO A 24 9.44 5.07 8.26
C PRO A 24 9.92 5.06 9.71
N ASP A 25 10.36 6.23 10.20
CA ASP A 25 10.54 6.43 11.63
C ASP A 25 9.16 6.27 12.32
N PRO A 26 9.00 5.35 13.29
CA PRO A 26 7.69 5.06 13.88
C PRO A 26 7.06 6.27 14.57
N GLU A 27 7.85 7.12 15.23
CA GLU A 27 7.35 8.24 16.01
C GLU A 27 6.97 9.41 15.10
N ASN A 28 7.86 9.82 14.20
CA ASN A 28 7.59 10.92 13.25
C ASN A 28 6.43 10.56 12.32
N SER A 29 6.42 9.34 11.77
CA SER A 29 5.33 8.90 10.90
C SER A 29 4.01 8.73 11.68
N PHE A 30 4.04 8.43 12.97
CA PHE A 30 2.83 8.41 13.80
C PHE A 30 2.25 9.81 13.97
N LEU A 31 3.09 10.79 14.34
CA LEU A 31 2.67 12.18 14.50
C LEU A 31 2.08 12.73 13.20
N GLU A 32 2.70 12.42 12.06
CA GLU A 32 2.19 12.85 10.76
C GLU A 32 0.86 12.17 10.40
N ARG A 33 0.72 10.85 10.64
CA ARG A 33 -0.58 10.17 10.47
C ARG A 33 -1.65 10.76 11.38
N GLN A 34 -1.30 11.21 12.59
CA GLN A 34 -2.23 11.88 13.49
C GLN A 34 -2.66 13.24 12.94
N ARG A 35 -1.69 14.07 12.54
CA ARG A 35 -1.96 15.37 11.90
C ARG A 35 -2.88 15.21 10.68
N LEU A 36 -2.56 14.24 9.82
CA LEU A 36 -3.35 13.96 8.62
C LEU A 36 -4.78 13.50 8.97
N PHE A 37 -4.94 12.67 10.01
CA PHE A 37 -6.26 12.22 10.47
C PHE A 37 -7.14 13.34 11.02
N GLU A 38 -6.54 14.32 11.70
CA GLU A 38 -7.23 15.48 12.27
C GLU A 38 -7.57 16.54 11.21
N MET A 39 -6.91 16.50 10.05
CA MET A 39 -7.11 17.44 8.95
C MET A 39 -8.43 17.15 8.19
N PRO A 40 -9.37 18.10 8.10
CA PRO A 40 -10.62 17.89 7.38
C PRO A 40 -10.40 17.63 5.88
N ARG A 41 -11.03 16.57 5.35
CA ARG A 41 -10.98 16.17 3.93
C ARG A 41 -9.56 15.84 3.43
N SER A 42 -8.69 15.41 4.34
CA SER A 42 -7.34 14.93 4.01
C SER A 42 -7.34 13.76 3.03
N ASN A 43 -6.26 13.65 2.26
CA ASN A 43 -5.94 12.51 1.43
C ASN A 43 -4.43 12.22 1.49
N TRP A 44 -3.95 11.13 0.85
CA TRP A 44 -2.53 10.76 0.91
C TRP A 44 -1.59 11.85 0.39
N ASP A 45 -2.00 12.67 -0.58
CA ASP A 45 -1.15 13.75 -1.11
C ASP A 45 -0.95 14.91 -0.12
N ASP A 46 -1.78 14.98 0.93
CA ASP A 46 -1.60 15.94 2.03
C ASP A 46 -0.58 15.46 3.08
N TYR A 47 -0.06 14.23 2.96
CA TYR A 47 0.96 13.68 3.87
C TYR A 47 2.29 14.41 3.66
N ASP A 48 2.91 14.82 4.76
CA ASP A 48 4.20 15.52 4.74
C ASP A 48 5.30 14.60 4.20
N ARG A 49 5.87 14.97 3.05
CA ARG A 49 6.90 14.19 2.37
C ARG A 49 8.27 14.37 3.02
N ASP A 50 8.46 15.40 3.84
CA ASP A 50 9.73 15.65 4.53
C ASP A 50 9.96 14.64 5.66
N VAL A 51 8.91 13.99 6.17
CA VAL A 51 9.01 12.92 7.17
C VAL A 51 9.05 11.52 6.56
N MET A 52 8.94 11.39 5.22
CA MET A 52 9.07 10.11 4.53
C MET A 52 10.52 9.65 4.46
N SER A 53 10.71 8.34 4.42
CA SER A 53 12.04 7.76 4.22
C SER A 53 12.57 8.05 2.82
N VAL A 54 13.90 8.00 2.67
CA VAL A 54 14.57 8.05 1.38
C VAL A 54 13.99 6.98 0.44
N GLY A 55 13.67 7.38 -0.79
CA GLY A 55 13.06 6.50 -1.79
C GLY A 55 11.55 6.29 -1.64
N GLY A 56 10.93 6.83 -0.58
CA GLY A 56 9.48 6.89 -0.40
C GLY A 56 8.80 7.92 -1.31
N GLY A 57 7.48 7.89 -1.35
CA GLY A 57 6.69 8.83 -2.11
C GLY A 57 5.20 8.49 -2.21
N ILE A 58 4.48 9.41 -2.85
CA ILE A 58 3.05 9.29 -3.15
C ILE A 58 2.84 9.55 -4.64
N TRP A 59 2.16 8.62 -5.29
CA TRP A 59 1.85 8.69 -6.72
C TRP A 59 0.35 8.58 -6.96
N PRO A 60 -0.17 9.27 -7.98
CA PRO A 60 -1.55 9.07 -8.40
C PRO A 60 -1.71 7.66 -8.99
N ARG A 61 -2.81 6.99 -8.64
CA ARG A 61 -3.17 5.66 -9.17
C ARG A 61 -3.43 5.68 -10.68
N THR A 62 -3.63 6.86 -11.26
CA THR A 62 -3.78 7.08 -12.71
C THR A 62 -2.45 7.17 -13.45
N SER A 63 -1.31 7.15 -12.76
CA SER A 63 0.02 7.13 -13.40
C SER A 63 0.15 5.97 -14.39
N LYS A 64 0.75 6.23 -15.55
CA LYS A 64 1.04 5.15 -16.52
C LYS A 64 2.05 4.15 -15.98
N SER A 65 2.99 4.63 -15.17
CA SER A 65 4.03 3.83 -14.55
C SER A 65 4.67 4.62 -13.41
N ILE A 66 5.23 3.91 -12.44
CA ILE A 66 5.91 4.45 -11.27
C ILE A 66 7.32 3.86 -11.25
N GLU A 67 8.32 4.72 -11.17
CA GLU A 67 9.71 4.32 -10.89
C GLU A 67 9.83 3.95 -9.42
N ILE A 68 10.42 2.79 -9.16
CA ILE A 68 10.50 2.23 -7.82
C ILE A 68 11.95 2.30 -7.35
N SER A 69 12.18 3.04 -6.27
CA SER A 69 13.48 3.18 -5.62
C SER A 69 14.03 1.83 -5.15
N SER A 70 15.34 1.72 -5.04
CA SER A 70 16.01 0.52 -4.48
C SER A 70 15.50 0.15 -3.09
N GLU A 71 15.19 1.15 -2.28
CA GLU A 71 14.72 1.07 -0.91
C GLU A 71 13.33 0.43 -0.87
N VAL A 72 12.38 0.95 -1.66
CA VAL A 72 11.04 0.35 -1.80
C VAL A 72 11.12 -1.04 -2.39
N ARG A 73 12.03 -1.27 -3.35
CA ARG A 73 12.21 -2.60 -3.93
C ARG A 73 12.62 -3.63 -2.90
N SER A 74 13.59 -3.28 -2.06
CA SER A 74 14.04 -4.11 -0.95
C SER A 74 12.91 -4.38 0.05
N THR A 75 12.20 -3.33 0.48
CA THR A 75 11.12 -3.42 1.48
C THR A 75 9.93 -4.25 1.00
N LEU A 76 9.53 -4.13 -0.27
CA LEU A 76 8.40 -4.89 -0.82
C LEU A 76 8.78 -6.26 -1.41
N GLY A 77 10.08 -6.58 -1.53
CA GLY A 77 10.55 -7.82 -2.14
C GLY A 77 10.29 -7.89 -3.65
N ILE A 78 10.50 -6.78 -4.37
CA ILE A 78 10.28 -6.66 -5.81
C ILE A 78 11.60 -6.43 -6.56
N ASN A 79 11.72 -7.01 -7.75
CA ASN A 79 12.92 -6.88 -8.59
C ASN A 79 12.77 -5.80 -9.68
N SER A 80 11.54 -5.42 -10.02
CA SER A 80 11.26 -4.47 -11.10
C SER A 80 11.52 -3.03 -10.66
N GLU A 81 12.25 -2.28 -11.49
CA GLU A 81 12.54 -0.85 -11.25
C GLU A 81 11.38 0.07 -11.65
N ARG A 82 10.40 -0.47 -12.38
CA ARG A 82 9.25 0.27 -12.87
C ARG A 82 8.02 -0.63 -12.90
N LEU A 83 6.90 -0.15 -12.36
CA LEU A 83 5.64 -0.90 -12.31
C LEU A 83 4.46 -0.03 -12.71
N GLY A 84 3.43 -0.64 -13.28
CA GLY A 84 2.11 -0.02 -13.37
C GLY A 84 1.43 0.02 -11.98
N PRO A 85 0.46 0.94 -11.74
CA PRO A 85 -0.22 1.05 -10.45
C PRO A 85 -0.86 -0.27 -9.96
N ASN A 86 -1.51 -1.02 -10.84
CA ASN A 86 -2.14 -2.29 -10.48
C ASN A 86 -1.11 -3.38 -10.14
N GLU A 87 0.03 -3.41 -10.84
CA GLU A 87 1.12 -4.33 -10.56
C GLU A 87 1.78 -4.00 -9.21
N LEU A 88 1.94 -2.71 -8.92
CA LEU A 88 2.47 -2.24 -7.64
C LEU A 88 1.50 -2.56 -6.48
N ILE A 89 0.19 -2.36 -6.66
CA ILE A 89 -0.81 -2.76 -5.67
C ILE A 89 -0.75 -4.28 -5.43
N ASN A 90 -0.59 -5.09 -6.49
CA ASN A 90 -0.40 -6.53 -6.34
C ASN A 90 0.86 -6.88 -5.52
N ALA A 91 1.96 -6.17 -5.75
CA ALA A 91 3.18 -6.32 -4.97
C ALA A 91 2.96 -5.94 -3.50
N ILE A 92 2.31 -4.81 -3.22
CA ILE A 92 1.98 -4.37 -1.86
C ILE A 92 1.16 -5.44 -1.11
N LEU A 93 0.16 -6.04 -1.76
CA LEU A 93 -0.66 -7.09 -1.15
C LEU A 93 0.14 -8.37 -0.82
N LYS A 94 1.25 -8.60 -1.52
CA LYS A 94 2.16 -9.75 -1.34
C LYS A 94 3.41 -9.44 -0.53
N ALA A 95 3.57 -8.19 -0.08
CA ALA A 95 4.76 -7.73 0.61
C ALA A 95 5.02 -8.56 1.89
N PRO A 96 6.31 -8.72 2.27
CA PRO A 96 6.69 -9.42 3.50
C PRO A 96 6.39 -8.54 4.73
N VAL A 97 5.13 -8.53 5.16
CA VAL A 97 4.65 -7.72 6.30
C VAL A 97 4.01 -8.58 7.39
N ASP A 98 4.13 -8.12 8.63
CA ASP A 98 3.49 -8.74 9.79
C ASP A 98 1.97 -8.51 9.81
N LEU A 99 1.52 -7.40 9.22
CA LEU A 99 0.12 -6.96 9.26
C LEU A 99 -0.32 -6.39 7.91
N LEU A 100 -1.44 -6.91 7.42
CA LEU A 100 -2.19 -6.32 6.31
C LEU A 100 -3.55 -5.85 6.83
N TRP A 101 -3.83 -4.56 6.67
CA TRP A 101 -5.10 -3.96 7.07
C TRP A 101 -5.93 -3.58 5.84
N ASN A 102 -7.10 -4.20 5.67
CA ASN A 102 -8.07 -3.78 4.66
C ASN A 102 -9.20 -2.98 5.35
N GLY A 103 -9.20 -1.67 5.15
CA GLY A 103 -10.21 -0.76 5.73
C GLY A 103 -11.12 -0.09 4.69
N GLY A 104 -11.11 -0.56 3.45
CA GLY A 104 -11.87 0.03 2.34
C GLY A 104 -13.05 -0.82 1.87
N ILE A 105 -13.76 -0.31 0.88
CA ILE A 105 -14.76 -1.07 0.11
C ILE A 105 -14.02 -1.78 -1.02
N GLY A 106 -13.96 -3.11 -0.95
CA GLY A 106 -13.42 -3.96 -2.00
C GLY A 106 -12.76 -5.24 -1.49
N THR A 107 -12.77 -6.27 -2.32
CA THR A 107 -12.25 -7.61 -1.99
C THR A 107 -10.93 -7.86 -2.70
N TYR A 108 -9.83 -7.55 -1.99
CA TYR A 108 -8.45 -7.70 -2.50
C TYR A 108 -7.79 -9.02 -2.10
N ILE A 109 -8.46 -9.78 -1.23
CA ILE A 109 -8.02 -11.09 -0.73
C ILE A 109 -9.13 -12.07 -1.06
N LYS A 110 -8.76 -13.19 -1.68
CA LYS A 110 -9.68 -14.27 -2.00
C LYS A 110 -9.01 -15.61 -1.70
N ALA A 111 -9.81 -16.63 -1.39
CA ALA A 111 -9.27 -17.96 -1.20
C ALA A 111 -8.57 -18.43 -2.48
N SER A 112 -7.62 -19.36 -2.35
CA SER A 112 -6.94 -19.95 -3.52
C SER A 112 -7.92 -20.63 -4.49
N THR A 113 -9.09 -21.06 -3.99
CA THR A 113 -10.18 -21.73 -4.70
C THR A 113 -11.21 -20.78 -5.31
N GLU A 114 -11.23 -19.50 -4.91
CA GLU A 114 -12.20 -18.54 -5.43
C GLU A 114 -11.64 -17.86 -6.69
N SER A 115 -12.44 -17.81 -7.75
CA SER A 115 -12.18 -17.05 -8.97
C SER A 115 -12.48 -15.56 -8.76
N HIS A 116 -11.94 -14.68 -9.62
CA HIS A 116 -12.27 -13.24 -9.54
C HIS A 116 -13.77 -12.99 -9.81
N GLU A 117 -14.40 -13.82 -10.65
CA GLU A 117 -15.82 -13.71 -11.01
C GLU A 117 -16.75 -14.00 -9.81
N GLU A 118 -16.36 -14.89 -8.90
CA GLU A 118 -17.13 -15.23 -7.70
C GLU A 118 -17.08 -14.14 -6.63
N VAL A 119 -16.01 -13.34 -6.63
CA VAL A 119 -15.77 -12.27 -5.66
C VAL A 119 -16.64 -11.02 -5.92
N ARG A 120 -17.21 -10.90 -7.13
CA ARG A 120 -18.19 -9.86 -7.53
C ARG A 120 -17.76 -8.41 -7.27
N ASP A 121 -16.45 -8.13 -7.26
CA ASP A 121 -15.88 -6.79 -7.13
C ASP A 121 -15.19 -6.33 -8.41
N ARG A 122 -16.02 -5.93 -9.39
CA ARG A 122 -15.55 -5.54 -10.73
C ARG A 122 -14.57 -4.38 -10.75
N ALA A 123 -14.56 -3.53 -9.72
CA ALA A 123 -13.61 -2.43 -9.63
C ALA A 123 -12.17 -2.92 -9.40
N ASN A 124 -12.01 -4.12 -8.84
CA ASN A 124 -10.73 -4.70 -8.46
C ASN A 124 -10.34 -5.96 -9.24
N ASP A 125 -11.15 -6.41 -10.20
CA ASP A 125 -10.84 -7.56 -11.07
C ASP A 125 -9.51 -7.42 -11.83
N THR A 126 -9.06 -6.19 -12.08
CA THR A 126 -7.77 -5.90 -12.75
C THR A 126 -6.56 -5.98 -11.81
N VAL A 127 -6.78 -6.13 -10.50
CA VAL A 127 -5.75 -6.33 -9.48
C VAL A 127 -5.75 -7.82 -9.12
N PRO A 128 -4.69 -8.59 -9.45
CA PRO A 128 -4.64 -9.98 -9.03
C PRO A 128 -4.66 -10.04 -7.49
N GLY A 129 -5.60 -10.77 -6.88
CA GLY A 129 -5.71 -10.87 -5.42
C GLY A 129 -4.59 -11.70 -4.78
N ARG A 130 -4.34 -11.52 -3.47
CA ARG A 130 -3.50 -12.45 -2.68
C ARG A 130 -4.32 -13.72 -2.42
N ARG A 131 -3.78 -14.89 -2.78
CA ARG A 131 -4.36 -16.21 -2.43
C ARG A 131 -3.84 -16.61 -1.05
N THR A 132 -4.73 -16.83 -0.10
CA THR A 132 -4.37 -17.49 1.16
C THR A 132 -4.39 -19.00 0.94
N GLY A 133 -3.20 -19.60 0.85
CA GLY A 133 -3.00 -21.05 0.83
C GLY A 133 -1.92 -21.37 1.83
N THR A 134 -2.24 -22.28 2.75
CA THR A 134 -1.39 -22.72 3.86
C THR A 134 -0.04 -23.20 3.34
N ALA A 135 1.05 -22.55 3.79
CA ALA A 135 2.35 -23.17 3.83
C ALA A 135 2.52 -23.72 5.25
N LEU A 136 2.38 -25.05 5.33
CA LEU A 136 2.34 -25.95 6.49
C LEU A 136 1.01 -26.00 7.26
#